data_AF-A0A0F9IP35-F1
#
_entry.id   AF-A0A0F9IP35-F1
#
_cell.length_a   1.000
_cell.length_b   1.000
_cell.length_c   1.000
_cell.angle_alpha   90.00
_cell.angle_beta   90.00
_cell.angle_gamma   90.00
#
_symmetry.space_group_name_H-M   'P 1'
#
loop_
_entity.id
_entity.type
_entity.pdbx_description
1 polymer ?
#
loop_
_entity_poly.entity_id
_entity_poly.type
_entity_poly.pdbx_seq_one_letter_code
_entity_poly.pdbx_strand_id
1 'polypeptide(L)'
;MGNELYLSDNAGHRVPPAGSPDPILASGQWLQADQSEAKSTTVVAGATYAFTATRGGSFYFGIAAVATAANVVWACGLYDTIIIVIPTDYTTLYYSSSQNNGNGRLRRLTD
;
A
#
# COMPACT_ATOMS: atom_id res chain seq x y z
N MET A 1 2.09 25.04 -30.21
CA MET A 1 2.03 25.07 -28.74
C MET A 1 1.65 23.67 -28.30
N GLY A 2 2.57 22.96 -27.62
CA GLY A 2 2.37 21.55 -27.26
C GLY A 2 1.27 21.42 -26.20
N ASN A 3 0.33 20.51 -26.44
CA ASN A 3 -0.73 20.19 -25.50
C ASN A 3 -0.14 19.28 -24.41
N GLU A 4 0.19 19.82 -23.23
CA GLU A 4 0.71 19.01 -22.12
C GLU A 4 -0.45 18.30 -21.40
N LEU A 5 -0.32 16.98 -21.24
CA LEU A 5 -1.21 16.17 -20.41
C LEU A 5 -0.67 16.16 -18.98
N TYR A 6 -1.42 16.66 -18.00
CA TYR A 6 -1.02 16.71 -16.59
C TYR A 6 -2.03 16.01 -15.69
N LEU A 7 -1.55 15.40 -14.61
CA LEU A 7 -2.40 14.84 -13.56
C LEU A 7 -2.89 15.99 -12.67
N SER A 8 -4.20 16.03 -12.38
CA SER A 8 -4.79 16.99 -11.45
C SER A 8 -5.59 16.28 -10.36
N ASP A 9 -5.63 16.84 -9.17
CA ASP A 9 -6.58 16.41 -8.14
C ASP A 9 -8.01 16.85 -8.50
N ASN A 10 -9.01 16.44 -7.70
CA ASN A 10 -10.41 16.81 -7.93
C ASN A 10 -10.68 18.33 -7.74
N ALA A 11 -9.72 19.09 -7.21
CA ALA A 11 -9.78 20.53 -7.07
C ALA A 11 -9.02 21.27 -8.20
N GLY A 12 -8.47 20.54 -9.17
CA GLY A 12 -7.74 21.10 -10.30
C GLY A 12 -6.29 21.51 -9.99
N HIS A 13 -5.76 21.16 -8.82
CA HIS A 13 -4.35 21.37 -8.53
C HIS A 13 -3.51 20.34 -9.28
N ARG A 14 -2.42 20.82 -9.89
CA ARG A 14 -1.44 19.95 -10.53
C ARG A 14 -0.85 19.02 -9.49
N VAL A 15 -0.96 17.73 -9.73
CA VAL A 15 -0.28 16.72 -8.92
C VAL A 15 1.10 16.54 -9.53
N PRO A 16 2.18 16.65 -8.74
CA PRO A 16 3.52 16.35 -9.25
C PRO A 16 3.55 14.93 -9.83
N PRO A 17 4.36 14.67 -10.87
CA PRO A 17 4.55 13.31 -11.33
C PRO A 17 4.97 12.47 -10.13
N ALA A 18 4.20 11.42 -9.84
CA ALA A 18 4.59 10.47 -8.83
C ALA A 18 5.91 9.85 -9.31
N GLY A 19 7.02 10.25 -8.69
CA GLY A 19 8.22 9.43 -8.74
C GLY A 19 7.77 8.05 -8.28
N SER A 20 7.91 7.05 -9.14
CA SER A 20 7.87 5.67 -8.68
C SER A 20 9.31 5.34 -8.34
N PRO A 21 9.78 5.57 -7.10
CA PRO A 21 11.13 5.22 -6.73
C PRO A 21 11.41 3.76 -7.04
N ASP A 22 12.67 3.47 -7.37
CA ASP A 22 13.07 2.13 -7.78
C ASP A 22 12.89 1.14 -6.62
N PRO A 23 12.48 -0.10 -6.90
CA PRO A 23 12.36 -1.11 -5.87
C PRO A 23 13.74 -1.49 -5.32
N ILE A 24 13.84 -1.63 -4.01
CA ILE A 24 15.06 -2.12 -3.35
C ILE A 24 15.14 -3.64 -3.55
N LEU A 25 16.28 -4.12 -4.06
CA LEU A 25 16.55 -5.54 -4.28
C LEU A 25 16.35 -6.34 -2.98
N ALA A 26 15.76 -7.53 -3.08
CA ALA A 26 15.48 -8.44 -1.96
C ALA A 26 14.56 -7.88 -0.85
N SER A 27 13.88 -6.75 -1.06
CA SER A 27 12.91 -6.20 -0.10
C SER A 27 11.47 -6.73 -0.25
N GLY A 28 11.26 -7.65 -1.19
CA GLY A 28 9.94 -8.17 -1.53
C GLY A 28 9.39 -9.11 -0.45
N GLN A 29 8.18 -8.85 0.02
CA GLN A 29 7.43 -9.68 0.95
C GLN A 29 6.10 -10.11 0.31
N TRP A 30 5.75 -11.39 0.42
CA TRP A 30 4.42 -11.86 0.06
C TRP A 30 3.49 -11.69 1.27
N LEU A 31 2.36 -11.01 1.06
CA LEU A 31 1.33 -10.84 2.07
C LEU A 31 0.13 -11.70 1.71
N GLN A 32 -0.15 -12.68 2.57
CA GLN A 32 -1.34 -13.51 2.48
C GLN A 32 -2.31 -13.10 3.58
N ALA A 33 -3.55 -12.83 3.20
CA ALA A 33 -4.60 -12.38 4.09
C ALA A 33 -5.91 -13.12 3.83
N ASP A 34 -6.70 -13.23 4.88
CA ASP A 34 -8.04 -13.79 4.81
C ASP A 34 -9.05 -12.74 5.26
N GLN A 35 -10.33 -13.01 5.00
CA GLN A 35 -11.40 -12.13 5.42
C GLN A 35 -11.48 -12.14 6.96
N SER A 36 -11.68 -10.95 7.55
CA SER A 36 -11.93 -10.77 8.99
C SER A 36 -10.78 -11.19 9.93
N GLU A 37 -9.58 -11.46 9.40
CA GLU A 37 -8.38 -11.72 10.21
C GLU A 37 -7.34 -10.62 9.96
N ALA A 38 -7.05 -9.82 10.99
CA ALA A 38 -5.96 -8.85 10.93
C ALA A 38 -4.62 -9.58 11.11
N LYS A 39 -3.82 -9.58 10.05
CA LYS A 39 -2.43 -10.06 10.06
C LYS A 39 -1.47 -8.87 10.16
N SER A 40 -0.19 -9.15 10.35
CA SER A 40 0.83 -8.10 10.42
C SER A 40 2.13 -8.56 9.76
N THR A 41 2.89 -7.59 9.26
CA THR A 41 4.26 -7.79 8.76
C THR A 41 5.18 -6.72 9.32
N THR A 42 6.46 -7.05 9.42
CA THR A 42 7.50 -6.09 9.83
C THR A 42 7.88 -5.19 8.66
N VAL A 43 7.88 -3.89 8.93
CA VAL A 43 8.29 -2.83 8.00
C VAL A 43 9.33 -1.93 8.66
N VAL A 44 10.04 -1.16 7.85
CA VAL A 44 11.01 -0.18 8.35
C VAL A 44 10.27 1.14 8.60
N ALA A 45 10.40 1.66 9.82
CA ALA A 45 9.89 2.97 10.18
C ALA A 45 10.39 4.07 9.23
N GLY A 46 9.50 4.96 8.80
CA GLY A 46 9.82 6.05 7.87
C GLY A 46 9.97 5.64 6.40
N ALA A 47 10.01 4.35 6.08
CA ALA A 47 10.26 3.90 4.71
C ALA A 47 9.00 3.91 3.84
N THR A 48 9.20 4.05 2.53
CA THR A 48 8.14 3.96 1.52
C THR A 48 8.08 2.57 0.89
N TYR A 49 6.87 2.06 0.69
CA TYR A 49 6.61 0.77 0.08
C TYR A 49 5.61 0.88 -1.07
N ALA A 50 5.76 0.04 -2.08
CA ALA A 50 4.69 -0.27 -3.02
C ALA A 50 4.05 -1.60 -2.64
N PHE A 51 2.74 -1.66 -2.63
CA PHE A 51 1.98 -2.89 -2.51
C PHE A 51 1.14 -3.13 -3.75
N THR A 52 1.22 -4.33 -4.33
CA THR A 52 0.35 -4.76 -5.43
C THR A 52 -0.52 -5.93 -4.98
N ALA A 53 -1.84 -5.78 -5.05
CA ALA A 53 -2.77 -6.88 -4.82
C ALA A 53 -2.79 -7.78 -6.06
N THR A 54 -2.52 -9.08 -5.90
CA THR A 54 -2.37 -10.01 -7.03
C THR A 54 -3.50 -11.02 -7.14
N ARG A 55 -4.22 -11.29 -6.05
CA ARG A 55 -5.33 -12.26 -6.01
C ARG A 55 -6.18 -12.06 -4.75
N GLY A 56 -7.43 -12.49 -4.81
CA GLY A 56 -8.23 -12.77 -3.61
C GLY A 56 -8.71 -11.54 -2.85
N GLY A 57 -9.29 -10.58 -3.57
CA GLY A 57 -9.95 -9.40 -2.99
C GLY A 57 -9.06 -8.18 -2.83
N SER A 58 -9.66 -7.14 -2.29
CA SER A 58 -9.01 -5.86 -1.96
C SER A 58 -8.32 -5.98 -0.61
N PHE A 59 -7.24 -5.25 -0.42
CA PHE A 59 -6.50 -5.23 0.84
C PHE A 59 -6.75 -3.95 1.62
N TYR A 60 -6.82 -4.09 2.93
CA TYR A 60 -6.90 -2.98 3.89
C TYR A 60 -5.65 -2.96 4.74
N PHE A 61 -5.12 -1.78 5.01
CA PHE A 61 -3.85 -1.59 5.73
C PHE A 61 -3.99 -0.55 6.83
N GLY A 62 -3.21 -0.71 7.89
CA GLY A 62 -3.18 0.21 9.01
C GLY A 62 -1.92 0.09 9.85
N ILE A 63 -1.68 1.08 10.69
CA ILE A 63 -0.62 1.10 11.71
C ILE A 63 -1.07 0.49 13.05
N ALA A 64 -2.34 0.10 13.13
CA ALA A 64 -2.96 -0.70 14.18
C ALA A 64 -3.81 -1.79 13.54
N ALA A 65 -4.26 -2.78 14.32
CA ALA A 65 -5.04 -3.90 13.81
C ALA A 65 -6.31 -3.42 13.06
N VAL A 66 -6.43 -3.83 11.79
CA VAL A 66 -7.49 -3.41 10.85
C VAL A 66 -8.81 -4.17 11.03
N ALA A 67 -9.05 -4.78 12.18
CA ALA A 67 -10.32 -5.42 12.51
C ALA A 67 -11.48 -4.40 12.67
N THR A 68 -11.14 -3.13 12.90
CA THR A 68 -12.07 -2.00 12.93
C THR A 68 -11.80 -1.06 11.77
N ALA A 69 -12.86 -0.56 11.13
CA ALA A 69 -12.76 0.34 9.98
C ALA A 69 -12.00 1.64 10.29
N ALA A 70 -12.03 2.11 11.55
CA ALA A 70 -11.31 3.30 11.98
C ALA A 70 -9.77 3.15 11.92
N ASN A 71 -9.26 1.92 11.93
CA ASN A 71 -7.81 1.65 11.87
C ASN A 71 -7.31 1.43 10.44
N VAL A 72 -8.21 1.44 9.44
CA VAL A 72 -7.85 1.31 8.03
C VAL A 72 -7.41 2.68 7.50
N VAL A 73 -6.11 2.81 7.25
CA VAL A 73 -5.48 4.04 6.76
C VAL A 73 -5.29 4.00 5.24
N TRP A 74 -5.04 2.80 4.69
CA TRP A 74 -4.89 2.62 3.24
C TRP A 74 -5.73 1.44 2.75
N ALA A 75 -6.14 1.50 1.49
CA ALA A 75 -6.84 0.43 0.81
C ALA A 75 -6.29 0.24 -0.60
N CYS A 76 -6.14 -1.01 -1.02
CA CYS A 76 -5.68 -1.40 -2.35
C CYS A 76 -6.76 -2.26 -3.01
N GLY A 77 -7.26 -1.83 -4.18
CA GLY A 77 -8.13 -2.66 -5.01
C GLY A 77 -7.40 -3.90 -5.54
N LEU A 78 -8.15 -4.95 -5.86
CA LEU A 78 -7.59 -6.14 -6.51
C LEU A 78 -6.97 -5.76 -7.87
N TYR A 79 -5.75 -6.21 -8.13
CA TYR A 79 -4.92 -5.88 -9.30
C TYR A 79 -4.37 -4.46 -9.37
N ASP A 80 -4.64 -3.65 -8.34
CA ASP A 80 -4.07 -2.31 -8.23
C ASP A 80 -2.74 -2.33 -7.48
N THR A 81 -2.02 -1.21 -7.59
CA THR A 81 -0.83 -0.93 -6.79
C THR A 81 -1.01 0.39 -6.06
N ILE A 82 -0.69 0.40 -4.77
CA ILE A 82 -0.67 1.61 -3.94
C ILE A 82 0.71 1.86 -3.37
N ILE A 83 0.98 3.12 -3.03
CA ILE A 83 2.15 3.53 -2.26
C ILE A 83 1.75 3.71 -0.80
N ILE A 84 2.54 3.15 0.10
CA ILE A 84 2.36 3.24 1.55
C ILE A 84 3.62 3.86 2.15
N VAL A 85 3.48 4.99 2.83
CA VAL A 85 4.56 5.61 3.60
C VAL A 85 4.37 5.26 5.06
N ILE A 86 5.34 4.55 5.65
CA ILE A 86 5.27 4.14 7.05
C ILE A 86 5.69 5.31 7.94
N PRO A 87 4.89 5.71 8.95
CA PRO A 87 5.31 6.78 9.86
C PRO A 87 6.55 6.38 10.68
N THR A 88 7.31 7.37 11.15
CA THR A 88 8.64 7.17 11.77
C THR A 88 8.65 6.34 13.05
N ASP A 89 7.51 6.21 13.73
CA ASP A 89 7.43 5.51 15.02
C ASP A 89 6.84 4.09 14.91
N TYR A 90 6.58 3.62 13.69
CA TYR A 90 5.90 2.34 13.45
C TYR A 90 6.79 1.38 12.66
N THR A 91 6.95 0.18 13.21
CA THR A 91 7.72 -0.92 12.57
C THR A 91 6.84 -2.09 12.15
N THR A 92 5.53 -1.94 12.28
CA THR A 92 4.54 -2.99 12.01
C THR A 92 3.45 -2.42 11.11
N LEU A 93 3.19 -3.12 10.01
CA LEU A 93 2.06 -2.85 9.13
C LEU A 93 1.03 -3.96 9.32
N TYR A 94 -0.18 -3.57 9.74
CA TYR A 94 -1.30 -4.48 9.85
C TYR A 94 -2.08 -4.50 8.56
N TYR A 95 -2.61 -5.68 8.20
CA TYR A 95 -3.35 -5.85 6.96
C TYR A 95 -4.40 -6.96 7.06
N SER A 96 -5.44 -6.84 6.24
CA SER A 96 -6.47 -7.86 6.02
C SER A 96 -6.96 -7.80 4.57
N SER A 97 -7.74 -8.80 4.16
CA SER A 97 -8.38 -8.81 2.84
C SER A 97 -9.90 -8.74 2.96
N SER A 98 -10.57 -8.22 1.93
CA SER A 98 -12.02 -8.30 1.79
C SER A 98 -12.52 -9.70 1.48
N GLN A 99 -11.63 -10.63 1.09
CA GLN A 99 -11.93 -12.03 0.77
C GLN A 99 -10.87 -12.98 1.33
N ASN A 100 -11.21 -14.28 1.44
CA ASN A 100 -10.25 -15.31 1.82
C ASN A 100 -9.22 -15.57 0.71
N ASN A 101 -8.02 -16.00 1.09
CA ASN A 101 -6.90 -16.27 0.19
C ASN A 101 -6.44 -15.04 -0.63
N GLY A 102 -6.56 -13.85 -0.05
CA GLY A 102 -5.94 -12.64 -0.56
C GLY A 102 -4.44 -12.81 -0.63
N ASN A 103 -3.84 -12.44 -1.76
CA ASN A 103 -2.40 -12.47 -1.95
C ASN A 103 -1.91 -11.20 -2.64
N GLY A 104 -0.84 -10.61 -2.14
CA GLY A 104 -0.20 -9.46 -2.76
C GLY A 104 1.27 -9.36 -2.41
N ARG A 105 1.97 -8.46 -3.10
CA ARG A 105 3.40 -8.28 -2.96
C ARG A 105 3.71 -6.89 -2.46
N LEU A 106 4.34 -6.82 -1.29
CA LEU A 106 4.90 -5.59 -0.72
C LEU A 106 6.38 -5.50 -1.11
N ARG A 107 6.86 -4.32 -1.51
CA ARG A 107 8.27 -4.08 -1.81
C ARG A 107 8.68 -2.70 -1.34
N ARG A 108 9.86 -2.58 -0.73
CA ARG A 108 10.39 -1.28 -0.29
C ARG A 108 10.90 -0.53 -1.51
N LEU A 109 10.67 0.77 -1.55
CA LEU A 109 11.20 1.65 -2.59
C LEU A 109 12.40 2.42 -2.04
N THR A 110 13.25 2.90 -2.93
CA THR A 110 14.29 3.88 -2.58
C THR A 110 13.64 5.17 -2.10
N ASP A 111 14.30 5.86 -1.17
CA ASP A 111 13.86 7.21 -0.75
C ASP A 111 14.11 8.25 -1.85
#